data_AF-A0A9Q5VFV7-F1
#
_entry.id   AF-A0A9Q5VFV7-F1
#
_cell.length_a   1.000
_cell.length_b   1.000
_cell.length_c   1.000
_cell.angle_alpha   90.00
_cell.angle_beta   90.00
_cell.angle_gamma   90.00
#
_symmetry.space_group_name_H-M   'P 1'
#
loop_
_entity.id
_entity.type
_entity.pdbx_description
1 polymer ?
#
loop_
_entity_poly.entity_id
_entity_poly.type
_entity_poly.pdbx_seq_one_letter_code
_entity_poly.pdbx_strand_id
1 'polypeptide(L)'
;MDFQGIKKQVLSLLGQIYLHESEDEDNYVHVARARLAQQTISKIEPTGSLSTVMLELKNLKGSPAFKDYFSSHHPESANRHFDNKLKKIWIDCQKCIDDCTKEMKDWEEDLKVRQQTLDAANTHALPILAAIKSQIISKVQGEDFKFGIFGSSYSIKDEDTGNIYPVPRRVYKIMSLLKDPRFSPAEVLEEINAIRDQAASGYQSSTLYYFGRTQDSTNRFLAELNCEAPAATH
;
A
#
# COMPACT_ATOMS: atom_id res chain seq x y z
N MET A 1 18.42 -7.25 7.16
CA MET A 1 19.56 -8.17 7.37
C MET A 1 20.30 -8.34 6.04
N ASP A 2 21.63 -8.44 6.02
CA ASP A 2 22.42 -8.57 4.78
C ASP A 2 22.43 -10.03 4.29
N PHE A 3 21.53 -10.36 3.34
CA PHE A 3 21.52 -11.65 2.66
C PHE A 3 22.89 -12.01 2.07
N GLN A 4 23.64 -11.01 1.57
CA GLN A 4 24.99 -11.23 1.06
C GLN A 4 25.95 -11.63 2.18
N GLY A 5 25.76 -11.11 3.38
CA GLY A 5 26.51 -11.48 4.58
C GLY A 5 26.31 -12.94 4.97
N ILE A 6 25.05 -13.41 5.04
CA ILE A 6 24.73 -14.82 5.35
C ILE A 6 25.26 -15.73 4.24
N LYS A 7 25.00 -15.38 2.98
CA LYS A 7 25.48 -16.12 1.81
C LYS A 7 27.00 -16.26 1.84
N LYS A 8 27.75 -15.19 2.12
CA LYS A 8 29.21 -15.22 2.27
C LYS A 8 29.66 -16.14 3.41
N GLN A 9 29.00 -16.10 4.57
CA GLN A 9 29.34 -16.96 5.70
C GLN A 9 29.13 -18.44 5.39
N VAL A 10 28.02 -18.80 4.75
CA VAL A 10 27.73 -20.18 4.35
C VAL A 10 28.72 -20.68 3.28
N LEU A 11 28.99 -19.87 2.25
CA LEU A 11 29.97 -20.22 1.22
C LEU A 11 31.39 -20.35 1.79
N SER A 12 31.77 -19.50 2.76
CA SER A 12 33.06 -19.59 3.45
C SER A 12 33.18 -20.89 4.26
N LEU A 13 32.11 -21.34 4.92
CA LEU A 13 32.09 -22.58 5.68
C LEU A 13 32.18 -23.81 4.77
N LEU A 14 31.46 -23.81 3.65
CA LEU A 14 31.53 -24.89 2.66
C LEU A 14 32.92 -24.96 1.99
N GLY A 15 33.56 -23.81 1.76
CA GLY A 15 34.94 -23.75 1.26
C GLY A 15 35.96 -24.30 2.26
N GLN A 16 35.74 -24.14 3.57
CA GLN A 16 36.62 -24.73 4.60
C GLN A 16 36.54 -26.26 4.60
N ILE A 17 35.36 -26.84 4.39
CA ILE A 17 35.19 -28.29 4.23
C ILE A 17 35.95 -28.79 3.00
N TYR A 18 35.77 -28.11 1.85
CA TYR A 18 36.43 -28.46 0.60
C TYR A 18 37.97 -28.49 0.76
N LEU A 19 38.56 -27.48 1.39
CA LEU A 19 40.01 -27.40 1.57
C LEU A 19 40.53 -28.48 2.53
N HIS A 20 39.84 -28.72 3.64
CA HIS A 20 40.31 -29.66 4.66
C HIS A 20 40.19 -31.13 4.24
N GLU A 21 39.17 -31.48 3.45
CA GLU A 21 38.95 -32.85 2.97
C GLU A 21 39.63 -33.16 1.64
N SER A 22 40.05 -32.15 0.86
CA SER A 22 40.83 -32.37 -0.37
C SER A 22 42.25 -32.92 -0.13
N GLU A 23 42.70 -32.89 1.13
CA GLU A 23 43.98 -33.43 1.58
C GLU A 23 43.88 -34.93 1.94
N ASP A 24 42.67 -35.50 1.99
CA ASP A 24 42.39 -36.90 2.36
C ASP A 24 41.69 -37.61 1.18
N GLU A 25 42.44 -38.45 0.44
CA GLU A 25 42.00 -39.02 -0.86
C GLU A 25 40.71 -39.86 -0.77
N ASP A 26 40.37 -40.36 0.41
CA ASP A 26 39.19 -41.21 0.65
C ASP A 26 37.87 -40.42 0.78
N ASN A 27 37.90 -39.08 0.87
CA ASN A 27 36.72 -38.25 1.18
C ASN A 27 36.02 -37.59 -0.02
N TYR A 28 36.21 -38.12 -1.23
CA TYR A 28 35.72 -37.55 -2.49
C TYR A 28 34.21 -37.24 -2.51
N VAL A 29 33.38 -38.04 -1.83
CA VAL A 29 31.91 -37.87 -1.80
C VAL A 29 31.49 -36.61 -1.02
N HIS A 30 32.23 -36.25 0.03
CA HIS A 30 31.94 -35.10 0.89
C HIS A 30 32.30 -33.79 0.19
N VAL A 31 33.49 -33.77 -0.41
CA VAL A 31 34.02 -32.70 -1.27
C VAL A 31 33.06 -32.42 -2.44
N ALA A 32 32.57 -33.47 -3.12
CA ALA A 32 31.62 -33.32 -4.22
C ALA A 32 30.28 -32.70 -3.78
N ARG A 33 29.75 -33.11 -2.61
CA ARG A 33 28.48 -32.60 -2.09
C ARG A 33 28.58 -31.17 -1.56
N ALA A 34 29.67 -30.83 -0.87
CA ALA A 34 29.94 -29.46 -0.43
C ALA A 34 30.07 -28.51 -1.63
N ARG A 35 30.76 -28.96 -2.70
CA ARG A 35 30.90 -28.19 -3.95
C ARG A 35 29.57 -27.97 -4.65
N LEU A 36 28.70 -28.98 -4.72
CA LEU A 36 27.35 -28.85 -5.28
C LEU A 36 26.53 -27.82 -4.49
N ALA A 37 26.50 -27.91 -3.17
CA ALA A 37 25.77 -26.95 -2.34
C ALA A 37 26.35 -25.53 -2.45
N GLN A 38 27.68 -25.38 -2.53
CA GLN A 38 28.33 -24.10 -2.75
C GLN A 38 27.92 -23.48 -4.10
N GLN A 39 27.87 -24.30 -5.15
CA GLN A 39 27.40 -23.86 -6.47
C GLN A 39 25.93 -23.44 -6.44
N THR A 40 25.05 -24.23 -5.82
CA THR A 40 23.63 -23.90 -5.69
C THR A 40 23.44 -22.60 -4.93
N ILE A 41 24.06 -22.45 -3.76
CA ILE A 41 23.94 -21.25 -2.90
C ILE A 41 24.54 -20.02 -3.58
N SER A 42 25.64 -20.16 -4.32
CA SER A 42 26.27 -19.04 -5.05
C SER A 42 25.35 -18.42 -6.10
N LYS A 43 24.42 -19.19 -6.66
CA LYS A 43 23.46 -18.76 -7.69
C LYS A 43 22.18 -18.18 -7.12
N ILE A 44 21.93 -18.28 -5.81
CA ILE A 44 20.74 -17.71 -5.18
C ILE A 44 20.86 -16.19 -5.19
N GLU A 45 19.95 -15.53 -5.89
CA GLU A 45 19.82 -14.07 -5.89
C GLU A 45 19.30 -13.57 -4.53
N PRO A 46 19.50 -12.28 -4.17
CA PRO A 46 18.96 -11.71 -2.94
C PRO A 46 17.43 -11.80 -2.79
N THR A 47 16.73 -11.93 -3.91
CA THR A 47 15.29 -12.18 -4.02
C THR A 47 14.92 -13.66 -3.86
N GLY A 48 15.90 -14.57 -3.99
CA GLY A 48 15.77 -16.00 -3.71
C GLY A 48 15.65 -16.24 -2.21
N SER A 49 14.70 -17.08 -1.80
CA SER A 49 14.32 -17.17 -0.40
C SER A 49 15.42 -17.78 0.47
N LEU A 50 15.59 -17.21 1.65
CA LEU A 50 16.40 -17.78 2.74
C LEU A 50 16.03 -19.25 3.01
N SER A 51 14.79 -19.63 2.74
CA SER A 51 14.33 -21.02 2.83
C SER A 51 15.02 -21.98 1.85
N THR A 52 15.47 -21.53 0.68
CA THR A 52 16.30 -22.35 -0.24
C THR A 52 17.69 -22.59 0.35
N VAL A 53 18.32 -21.56 0.93
CA VAL A 53 19.60 -21.72 1.65
C VAL A 53 19.44 -22.70 2.81
N MET A 54 18.35 -22.60 3.57
CA MET A 54 18.05 -23.53 4.67
C MET A 54 17.76 -24.95 4.19
N LEU A 55 17.06 -25.12 3.07
CA LEU A 55 16.81 -26.44 2.49
C LEU A 55 18.12 -27.13 2.08
N GLU A 56 19.02 -26.42 1.40
CA GLU A 56 20.33 -26.95 1.02
C GLU A 56 21.19 -27.32 2.23
N LEU A 57 21.20 -26.48 3.27
CA LEU A 57 21.88 -26.80 4.53
C LEU A 57 21.28 -28.03 5.23
N LYS A 58 19.96 -28.22 5.18
CA LYS A 58 19.28 -29.39 5.74
C LYS A 58 19.60 -30.67 4.95
N ASN A 59 19.66 -30.57 3.62
CA ASN A 59 20.03 -31.67 2.74
C ASN A 59 21.50 -32.10 2.92
N LEU A 60 22.40 -31.12 3.10
CA LEU A 60 23.80 -31.37 3.47
C LEU A 60 23.89 -32.13 4.80
N LYS A 61 23.17 -31.68 5.84
CA LYS A 61 23.17 -32.32 7.16
C LYS A 61 22.62 -33.74 7.14
N GLY A 62 21.61 -34.02 6.32
CA GLY A 62 20.98 -35.35 6.20
C GLY A 62 21.72 -36.34 5.28
N SER A 63 22.78 -35.90 4.60
CA SER A 63 23.57 -36.72 3.67
C SER A 63 24.27 -37.89 4.38
N PRO A 64 24.18 -39.13 3.87
CA PRO A 64 24.94 -40.27 4.38
C PRO A 64 26.45 -40.04 4.43
N ALA A 65 27.00 -39.29 3.47
CA ALA A 65 28.41 -38.91 3.47
C ALA A 65 28.73 -38.10 4.73
N PHE A 66 27.98 -37.02 4.97
CA PHE A 66 28.23 -36.18 6.14
C PHE A 66 27.81 -36.83 7.47
N LYS A 67 26.98 -37.87 7.45
CA LYS A 67 26.47 -38.55 8.66
C LYS A 67 27.60 -39.12 9.52
N ASP A 68 28.66 -39.64 8.91
CA ASP A 68 29.80 -40.25 9.61
C ASP A 68 30.93 -39.25 9.91
N TYR A 69 31.06 -38.17 9.15
CA TYR A 69 31.94 -37.02 9.44
C TYR A 69 31.57 -36.34 10.78
N PHE A 70 30.27 -36.27 11.08
CA PHE A 70 29.74 -35.79 12.36
C PHE A 70 29.78 -36.82 13.49
N SER A 71 30.14 -38.08 13.20
CA SER A 71 30.06 -39.20 14.15
C SER A 71 31.41 -39.84 14.49
N SER A 72 32.48 -39.58 13.74
CA SER A 72 33.75 -40.30 13.90
C SER A 72 35.04 -39.44 13.85
N HIS A 73 35.87 -39.62 14.88
CA HIS A 73 37.33 -39.48 15.01
C HIS A 73 38.12 -38.22 14.55
N HIS A 74 37.50 -37.11 14.14
CA HIS A 74 38.21 -35.82 14.12
C HIS A 74 38.34 -35.21 15.54
N PRO A 75 39.39 -34.42 15.85
CA PRO A 75 39.55 -33.81 17.18
C PRO A 75 38.28 -33.01 17.52
N GLU A 76 37.63 -33.39 18.63
CA GLU A 76 36.27 -32.97 19.03
C GLU A 76 35.98 -31.46 18.89
N SER A 77 37.01 -30.62 18.95
CA SER A 77 36.90 -29.16 18.86
C SER A 77 36.52 -28.65 17.46
N ALA A 78 37.01 -29.27 16.38
CA ALA A 78 36.77 -28.80 15.01
C ALA A 78 35.33 -29.10 14.54
N ASN A 79 34.84 -30.32 14.79
CA ASN A 79 33.45 -30.72 14.51
C ASN A 79 32.44 -29.94 15.36
N ARG A 80 32.70 -29.78 16.66
CA ARG A 80 31.84 -29.01 17.57
C ARG A 80 31.79 -27.52 17.19
N HIS A 81 32.90 -26.96 16.68
CA HIS A 81 32.94 -25.57 16.20
C HIS A 81 32.12 -25.35 14.93
N PHE A 82 32.20 -26.29 13.98
CA PHE A 82 31.42 -26.24 12.75
C PHE A 82 29.91 -26.39 13.03
N ASP A 83 29.52 -27.36 13.87
CA ASP A 83 28.13 -27.56 14.28
C ASP A 83 27.55 -26.34 14.99
N ASN A 84 28.32 -25.74 15.90
CA ASN A 84 27.89 -24.54 16.61
C ASN A 84 27.73 -23.34 15.67
N LYS A 85 28.62 -23.18 14.68
CA LYS A 85 28.51 -22.11 13.67
C LYS A 85 27.33 -22.31 12.74
N LEU A 86 27.12 -23.52 12.22
CA LEU A 86 25.95 -23.82 11.38
C LEU A 86 24.65 -23.66 12.15
N LYS A 87 24.59 -24.13 13.41
CA LYS A 87 23.42 -23.97 14.27
C LYS A 87 23.11 -22.51 14.54
N LYS A 88 24.14 -21.68 14.77
CA LYS A 88 23.97 -20.24 14.95
C LYS A 88 23.42 -19.59 13.68
N ILE A 89 24.01 -19.87 12.52
CA ILE A 89 23.51 -19.37 11.22
C ILE A 89 22.05 -19.80 11.02
N TRP A 90 21.70 -21.04 11.33
CA TRP A 90 20.33 -21.53 11.23
C TRP A 90 19.36 -20.75 12.12
N ILE A 91 19.71 -20.52 13.39
CA ILE A 91 18.87 -19.76 14.33
C ILE A 91 18.69 -18.32 13.83
N ASP A 92 19.78 -17.69 13.38
CA ASP A 92 19.74 -16.33 12.86
C ASP A 92 18.88 -16.23 11.59
N CYS A 93 18.97 -17.22 10.69
CA CYS A 93 18.11 -17.32 9.52
C CYS A 93 16.63 -17.53 9.89
N GLN A 94 16.35 -18.48 10.79
CA GLN A 94 14.98 -18.78 11.20
C GLN A 94 14.32 -17.56 11.85
N LYS A 95 15.04 -16.88 12.75
CA LYS A 95 14.56 -15.65 13.37
C LYS A 95 14.23 -14.58 12.33
N CYS A 96 15.08 -14.42 11.31
CA CYS A 96 14.81 -13.48 10.23
C CYS A 96 13.54 -13.83 9.44
N ILE A 97 13.31 -15.12 9.15
CA ILE A 97 12.08 -15.56 8.47
C ILE A 97 10.87 -15.27 9.34
N ASP A 98 10.95 -15.57 10.64
CA ASP A 98 9.85 -15.36 11.57
C ASP A 98 9.52 -13.86 11.70
N ASP A 99 10.54 -13.01 11.83
CA ASP A 99 10.41 -11.54 11.89
C ASP A 99 9.79 -11.00 10.59
N CYS A 100 10.29 -11.40 9.41
CA CYS A 100 9.72 -10.98 8.13
C CYS A 100 8.28 -11.47 7.93
N THR A 101 7.98 -12.70 8.34
CA THR A 101 6.62 -13.26 8.25
C THR A 101 5.65 -12.49 9.14
N LYS A 102 6.12 -12.09 10.34
CA LYS A 102 5.33 -11.26 11.25
C LYS A 102 5.09 -9.87 10.66
N GLU A 103 6.13 -9.20 10.16
CA GLU A 103 6.00 -7.89 9.52
C GLU A 103 5.01 -7.95 8.35
N MET A 104 5.09 -8.97 7.49
CA MET A 104 4.15 -9.15 6.38
C MET A 104 2.70 -9.28 6.86
N LYS A 105 2.44 -10.06 7.92
CA LYS A 105 1.10 -10.19 8.51
C LYS A 105 0.60 -8.87 9.09
N ASP A 106 1.45 -8.13 9.78
CA ASP A 106 1.10 -6.83 10.35
C ASP A 106 0.76 -5.83 9.23
N TRP A 107 1.51 -5.84 8.13
CA TRP A 107 1.23 -5.05 6.92
C TRP A 107 -0.08 -5.45 6.23
N GLU A 108 -0.36 -6.74 6.09
CA GLU A 108 -1.62 -7.23 5.51
C GLU A 108 -2.84 -6.79 6.33
N GLU A 109 -2.72 -6.82 7.66
CA GLU A 109 -3.80 -6.40 8.54
C GLU A 109 -4.01 -4.87 8.50
N ASP A 110 -2.93 -4.08 8.50
CA ASP A 110 -3.00 -2.62 8.30
C ASP A 110 -3.66 -2.26 6.96
N LEU A 111 -3.33 -2.97 5.87
CA LEU A 111 -3.98 -2.78 4.57
C LEU A 111 -5.48 -3.07 4.62
N LYS A 112 -5.91 -4.14 5.30
CA LYS A 112 -7.34 -4.44 5.46
C LYS A 112 -8.06 -3.35 6.24
N VAL A 113 -7.49 -2.87 7.33
CA VAL A 113 -8.08 -1.80 8.15
C VAL A 113 -8.20 -0.51 7.32
N ARG A 114 -7.18 -0.16 6.54
CA ARG A 114 -7.24 1.00 5.63
C ARG A 114 -8.31 0.86 4.57
N GLN A 115 -8.42 -0.32 3.97
CA GLN A 115 -9.46 -0.60 2.97
C GLN A 115 -10.86 -0.48 3.58
N GLN A 116 -11.09 -1.09 4.75
CA GLN A 116 -12.37 -0.99 5.46
C GLN A 116 -12.72 0.45 5.84
N THR A 117 -11.72 1.24 6.26
CA THR A 117 -11.91 2.65 6.60
C THR A 117 -12.31 3.47 5.37
N LEU A 118 -11.64 3.25 4.23
CA LEU A 118 -11.95 3.91 2.97
C LEU A 118 -13.35 3.51 2.45
N ASP A 119 -13.71 2.23 2.55
CA ASP A 119 -15.02 1.73 2.13
C ASP A 119 -16.14 2.30 3.00
N ALA A 120 -15.93 2.42 4.32
CA ALA A 120 -16.88 3.05 5.23
C ALA A 120 -17.03 4.55 4.93
N ALA A 121 -15.93 5.27 4.69
CA ALA A 121 -15.96 6.68 4.31
C ALA A 121 -16.70 6.91 2.99
N ASN A 122 -16.44 6.07 1.99
CA ASN A 122 -17.14 6.14 0.70
C ASN A 122 -18.63 5.82 0.83
N THR A 123 -18.97 4.79 1.59
CA THR A 123 -20.37 4.40 1.87
C THR A 123 -21.14 5.52 2.57
N HIS A 124 -20.50 6.20 3.53
CA HIS A 124 -21.05 7.37 4.20
C HIS A 124 -21.22 8.57 3.26
N ALA A 125 -20.26 8.80 2.36
CA ALA A 125 -20.27 9.95 1.45
C ALA A 125 -21.33 9.85 0.34
N LEU A 126 -21.58 8.65 -0.21
CA LEU A 126 -22.52 8.45 -1.33
C LEU A 126 -23.92 9.09 -1.14
N PRO A 127 -24.66 8.83 -0.04
CA PRO A 127 -25.98 9.44 0.15
C PRO A 127 -25.92 10.96 0.30
N ILE A 128 -24.84 11.49 0.88
CA ILE A 128 -24.61 12.93 1.04
C ILE A 128 -24.40 13.60 -0.32
N LEU A 129 -23.54 13.01 -1.16
CA LEU A 129 -23.29 13.49 -2.52
C LEU A 129 -24.55 13.48 -3.37
N ALA A 130 -25.38 12.44 -3.24
CA ALA A 130 -26.68 12.37 -3.91
C ALA A 130 -27.63 13.49 -3.44
N ALA A 131 -27.68 13.76 -2.13
CA ALA A 131 -28.47 14.84 -1.56
C ALA A 131 -27.99 16.22 -2.03
N ILE A 132 -26.68 16.46 -2.09
CA ILE A 132 -26.08 17.70 -2.62
C ILE A 132 -26.45 17.89 -4.10
N LYS A 133 -26.33 16.84 -4.92
CA LYS A 133 -26.77 16.87 -6.34
C LYS A 133 -28.24 17.29 -6.42
N SER A 134 -29.10 16.66 -5.64
CA SER A 134 -30.54 16.95 -5.62
C SER A 134 -30.85 18.39 -5.19
N GLN A 135 -30.20 18.89 -4.13
CA GLN A 135 -30.34 20.28 -3.67
C GLN A 135 -29.95 21.29 -4.75
N ILE A 136 -28.84 21.05 -5.46
CA ILE A 136 -28.40 21.91 -6.57
C ILE A 136 -29.43 21.90 -7.69
N ILE A 137 -29.86 20.72 -8.17
CA ILE A 137 -30.82 20.63 -9.27
C ILE A 137 -32.16 21.29 -8.89
N SER A 138 -32.68 21.01 -7.69
CA SER A 138 -33.92 21.61 -7.20
C SER A 138 -33.83 23.15 -7.12
N LYS A 139 -32.71 23.69 -6.63
CA LYS A 139 -32.53 25.15 -6.58
C LYS A 139 -32.35 25.79 -7.94
N VAL A 140 -31.70 25.11 -8.88
CA VAL A 140 -31.52 25.60 -10.25
C VAL A 140 -32.84 25.63 -11.03
N GLN A 141 -33.73 24.65 -10.78
CA GLN A 141 -35.06 24.59 -11.40
C GLN A 141 -36.07 25.58 -10.78
N GLY A 142 -35.84 26.01 -9.53
CA GLY A 142 -36.75 26.91 -8.81
C GLY A 142 -36.76 28.33 -9.36
N GLU A 143 -37.93 28.97 -9.36
CA GLU A 143 -38.11 30.34 -9.89
C GLU A 143 -37.42 31.42 -9.04
N ASP A 144 -37.23 31.14 -7.75
CA ASP A 144 -36.75 32.13 -6.75
C ASP A 144 -35.22 32.28 -6.68
N PHE A 145 -34.46 31.38 -7.30
CA PHE A 145 -33.02 31.32 -7.12
C PHE A 145 -32.26 31.47 -8.44
N LYS A 146 -31.81 32.70 -8.72
CA LYS A 146 -30.93 32.97 -9.86
C LYS A 146 -29.48 32.87 -9.41
N PHE A 147 -28.76 31.92 -9.99
CA PHE A 147 -27.33 31.73 -9.88
C PHE A 147 -26.55 32.85 -10.63
N GLY A 148 -26.81 34.11 -10.27
CA GLY A 148 -26.33 35.28 -10.99
C GLY A 148 -27.32 35.83 -12.03
N ILE A 149 -27.25 37.14 -12.24
CA ILE A 149 -27.82 37.84 -13.40
C ILE A 149 -26.62 38.25 -14.27
N PHE A 150 -26.70 38.09 -15.59
CA PHE A 150 -25.62 38.35 -16.59
C PHE A 150 -24.74 37.17 -17.05
N GLY A 151 -25.27 35.96 -17.14
CA GLY A 151 -24.64 34.89 -17.92
C GLY A 151 -23.34 34.37 -17.31
N SER A 152 -23.45 33.35 -16.46
CA SER A 152 -22.27 32.58 -16.09
C SER A 152 -21.67 31.92 -17.33
N SER A 153 -20.34 31.92 -17.45
CA SER A 153 -19.61 31.18 -18.49
C SER A 153 -19.70 29.66 -18.32
N TYR A 154 -20.30 29.18 -17.23
CA TYR A 154 -20.45 27.77 -16.93
C TYR A 154 -21.93 27.39 -16.89
N SER A 155 -22.21 26.15 -17.29
CA SER A 155 -23.54 25.58 -17.28
C SER A 155 -23.49 24.13 -16.85
N ILE A 156 -24.57 23.67 -16.23
CA ILE A 156 -24.78 22.25 -15.95
C ILE A 156 -25.97 21.76 -16.77
N LYS A 157 -25.89 20.51 -17.20
CA LYS A 157 -27.00 19.82 -17.85
C LYS A 157 -27.69 18.95 -16.81
N ASP A 158 -28.99 19.17 -16.67
CA ASP A 158 -29.87 18.26 -15.95
C ASP A 158 -30.09 17.02 -16.82
N GLU A 159 -29.77 15.86 -16.28
CA GLU A 159 -29.83 14.60 -17.02
C GLU A 159 -31.26 14.08 -17.13
N ASP A 160 -32.15 14.47 -16.21
CA ASP A 160 -33.53 14.01 -16.18
C ASP A 160 -34.39 14.79 -17.20
N THR A 161 -34.18 16.11 -17.28
CA THR A 161 -34.95 16.99 -18.18
C THR A 161 -34.21 17.32 -19.48
N GLY A 162 -32.90 17.12 -19.54
CA GLY A 162 -32.04 17.52 -20.66
C GLY A 162 -31.76 19.03 -20.73
N ASN A 163 -32.37 19.83 -19.84
CA ASN A 163 -32.22 21.28 -19.81
C ASN A 163 -30.82 21.71 -19.39
N ILE A 164 -30.38 22.85 -19.93
CA ILE A 164 -29.08 23.46 -19.62
C ILE A 164 -29.32 24.71 -18.79
N TYR A 165 -28.67 24.77 -17.62
CA TYR A 165 -28.82 25.88 -16.70
C TYR A 165 -27.49 26.59 -16.46
N PRO A 166 -27.43 27.92 -16.57
CA PRO A 166 -26.23 28.69 -16.25
C PRO A 166 -25.99 28.68 -14.74
N VAL A 167 -24.76 28.36 -14.32
CA VAL A 167 -24.38 28.28 -12.89
C VAL A 167 -22.97 28.83 -12.65
N PRO A 168 -22.67 29.44 -11.49
CA PRO A 168 -21.34 29.89 -11.12
C PRO A 168 -20.30 28.79 -11.12
N ARG A 169 -19.03 29.18 -11.30
CA ARG A 169 -17.87 28.27 -11.35
C ARG A 169 -17.82 27.27 -10.18
N ARG A 170 -18.18 27.68 -8.96
CA ARG A 170 -18.16 26.79 -7.78
C ARG A 170 -19.19 25.67 -7.88
N VAL A 171 -20.41 25.97 -8.32
CA VAL A 171 -21.45 24.96 -8.56
C VAL A 171 -21.05 24.03 -9.70
N TYR A 172 -20.49 24.61 -10.78
CA TYR A 172 -19.94 23.82 -11.87
C TYR A 172 -18.84 22.87 -11.37
N LYS A 173 -17.89 23.35 -10.55
CA LYS A 173 -16.84 22.51 -9.95
C LYS A 173 -17.45 21.36 -9.14
N ILE A 174 -18.43 21.62 -8.28
CA ILE A 174 -19.12 20.58 -7.50
C ILE A 174 -19.73 19.53 -8.45
N MET A 175 -20.51 19.97 -9.44
CA MET A 175 -21.16 19.06 -10.39
C MET A 175 -20.17 18.30 -11.28
N SER A 176 -19.01 18.87 -11.59
CA SER A 176 -17.93 18.17 -12.29
C SER A 176 -17.27 17.11 -11.41
N LEU A 177 -16.97 17.43 -10.14
CA LEU A 177 -16.40 16.47 -9.18
C LEU A 177 -17.32 15.27 -8.98
N LEU A 178 -18.63 15.50 -8.86
CA LEU A 178 -19.65 14.45 -8.72
C LEU A 178 -19.70 13.47 -9.92
N LYS A 179 -19.16 13.86 -11.09
CA LYS A 179 -19.17 13.04 -12.31
C LYS A 179 -17.79 12.46 -12.66
N ASP A 180 -16.74 12.86 -11.95
CA ASP A 180 -15.38 12.47 -12.30
C ASP A 180 -15.03 11.12 -11.65
N PRO A 181 -14.83 10.04 -12.44
CA PRO A 181 -14.58 8.71 -11.90
C PRO A 181 -13.20 8.57 -11.27
N ARG A 182 -12.33 9.58 -11.39
CA ARG A 182 -10.99 9.56 -10.81
C ARG A 182 -10.98 9.85 -9.31
N PHE A 183 -12.05 10.42 -8.77
CA PHE A 183 -12.18 10.73 -7.35
C PHE A 183 -13.10 9.72 -6.68
N SER A 184 -12.69 9.25 -5.50
CA SER A 184 -13.57 8.48 -4.62
C SER A 184 -14.66 9.37 -4.01
N PRO A 185 -15.82 8.81 -3.62
CA PRO A 185 -16.88 9.56 -2.97
C PRO A 185 -16.41 10.37 -1.74
N ALA A 186 -15.52 9.80 -0.92
CA ALA A 186 -14.98 10.49 0.24
C ALA A 186 -14.16 11.74 -0.15
N GLU A 187 -13.29 11.63 -1.16
CA GLU A 187 -12.49 12.76 -1.67
C GLU A 187 -13.39 13.85 -2.28
N VAL A 188 -14.44 13.45 -3.02
CA VAL A 188 -15.41 14.41 -3.57
C VAL A 188 -16.11 15.16 -2.44
N LEU A 189 -16.51 14.48 -1.37
CA LEU A 189 -17.16 15.12 -0.22
C LEU A 189 -16.22 16.07 0.51
N GLU A 190 -14.93 15.73 0.66
CA GLU A 190 -13.91 16.61 1.24
C GLU A 190 -13.74 17.90 0.42
N GLU A 191 -13.63 17.78 -0.90
CA GLU A 191 -13.54 18.94 -1.80
C GLU A 191 -14.79 19.83 -1.74
N ILE A 192 -15.98 19.22 -1.65
CA ILE A 192 -17.23 19.99 -1.51
C ILE A 192 -17.28 20.71 -0.14
N ASN A 193 -16.87 20.05 0.93
CA ASN A 193 -16.75 20.68 2.26
C ASN A 193 -15.80 21.88 2.22
N ALA A 194 -14.65 21.77 1.56
CA ALA A 194 -13.74 22.90 1.40
C ALA A 194 -14.38 24.08 0.64
N ILE A 195 -15.21 23.82 -0.38
CA ILE A 195 -15.96 24.85 -1.10
C ILE A 195 -17.04 25.48 -0.20
N ARG A 196 -17.74 24.69 0.62
CA ARG A 196 -18.72 25.16 1.61
C ARG A 196 -18.07 26.08 2.63
N ASP A 197 -16.94 25.67 3.20
CA ASP A 197 -16.24 26.44 4.25
C ASP A 197 -15.67 27.76 3.68
N GLN A 198 -15.20 27.75 2.44
CA GLN A 198 -14.85 28.99 1.71
C GLN A 198 -16.06 29.91 1.49
N ALA A 199 -17.24 29.35 1.21
CA ALA A 199 -18.46 30.13 1.07
C ALA A 199 -18.92 30.72 2.41
N ALA A 200 -18.82 29.95 3.50
CA ALA A 200 -19.20 30.37 4.85
C ALA A 200 -18.29 31.47 5.42
N SER A 201 -16.99 31.40 5.15
CA SER A 201 -16.01 32.44 5.54
C SER A 201 -16.12 33.74 4.74
N GLY A 202 -17.00 33.79 3.73
CA GLY A 202 -17.11 34.93 2.83
C GLY A 202 -15.86 35.14 1.95
N TYR A 203 -14.99 34.13 1.83
CA TYR A 203 -13.76 34.22 1.04
C TYR A 203 -14.10 34.40 -0.44
N GLN A 204 -13.71 35.55 -0.99
CA GLN A 204 -13.87 35.92 -2.39
C GLN A 204 -12.47 36.07 -2.99
N SER A 205 -12.10 35.23 -3.96
CA SER A 205 -10.88 35.47 -4.75
C SER A 205 -11.09 36.76 -5.55
N SER A 206 -10.60 37.86 -4.99
CA SER A 206 -10.72 39.19 -5.55
C SER A 206 -9.57 39.43 -6.51
N THR A 207 -9.87 39.53 -7.81
CA THR A 207 -8.95 40.23 -8.73
C THR A 207 -9.60 41.03 -9.83
N LEU A 208 -10.92 41.01 -10.08
CA LEU A 208 -11.52 41.93 -11.05
C LEU A 208 -12.91 42.46 -10.64
N TYR A 209 -12.96 43.80 -10.62
CA TYR A 209 -14.05 44.67 -10.24
C TYR A 209 -15.35 44.41 -11.03
N TYR A 210 -16.48 44.41 -10.30
CA TYR A 210 -17.88 44.54 -10.75
C TYR A 210 -18.56 43.46 -11.63
N PHE A 211 -17.87 42.55 -12.34
CA PHE A 211 -18.53 41.59 -13.26
C PHE A 211 -18.44 40.10 -12.88
N GLY A 212 -17.91 39.74 -11.71
CA GLY A 212 -17.69 38.34 -11.31
C GLY A 212 -18.08 37.97 -9.88
N ARG A 213 -18.79 38.86 -9.16
CA ARG A 213 -19.22 38.55 -7.79
C ARG A 213 -20.17 37.36 -7.80
N THR A 214 -19.75 36.26 -7.18
CA THR A 214 -20.72 35.25 -6.73
C THR A 214 -21.68 35.95 -5.78
N GLN A 215 -22.96 35.99 -6.14
CA GLN A 215 -23.97 36.71 -5.37
C GLN A 215 -24.06 36.16 -3.94
N ASP A 216 -24.41 37.02 -2.98
CA ASP A 216 -24.54 36.63 -1.57
C ASP A 216 -25.54 35.48 -1.37
N SER A 217 -26.58 35.42 -2.19
CA SER A 217 -27.53 34.30 -2.25
C SER A 217 -26.86 32.97 -2.62
N THR A 218 -25.90 32.99 -3.55
CA THR A 218 -25.10 31.82 -3.93
C THR A 218 -24.10 31.43 -2.85
N ASN A 219 -23.45 32.40 -2.20
CA ASN A 219 -22.58 32.09 -1.06
C ASN A 219 -23.36 31.46 0.09
N ARG A 220 -24.53 32.02 0.41
CA ARG A 220 -25.43 31.49 1.44
C ARG A 220 -25.88 30.07 1.09
N PHE A 221 -26.36 29.84 -0.13
CA PHE A 221 -26.72 28.51 -0.59
C PHE A 221 -25.57 27.50 -0.49
N LEU A 222 -24.37 27.87 -0.95
CA LEU A 222 -23.20 26.98 -0.88
C LEU A 222 -22.75 26.71 0.56
N ALA A 223 -22.90 27.68 1.47
CA ALA A 223 -22.59 27.52 2.89
C ALA A 223 -23.63 26.63 3.61
N GLU A 224 -24.87 26.61 3.12
CA GLU A 224 -25.99 25.82 3.65
C GLU A 224 -26.10 24.42 3.02
N LEU A 225 -25.20 24.03 2.10
CA LEU A 225 -25.19 22.68 1.54
C LEU A 225 -25.07 21.65 2.65
N ASN A 226 -26.09 20.80 2.79
CA ASN A 226 -26.07 19.75 3.78
C ASN A 226 -25.02 18.70 3.39
N CYS A 227 -23.87 18.75 4.07
CA CYS A 227 -22.78 17.80 3.92
C CYS A 227 -22.80 16.73 5.04
N GLU A 228 -23.91 16.62 5.77
CA GLU A 228 -24.16 15.59 6.76
C GLU A 228 -25.11 14.53 6.18
N ALA A 229 -25.06 13.31 6.73
CA ALA A 229 -25.89 12.20 6.28
C ALA A 229 -27.38 12.62 6.28
N PRO A 230 -28.14 12.32 5.21
CA PRO A 230 -29.57 12.56 5.23
C PRO A 230 -30.18 11.81 6.41
N ALA A 231 -30.99 12.49 7.23
CA ALA A 231 -31.67 11.87 8.35
C ALA A 231 -32.43 10.64 7.85
N ALA A 232 -32.25 9.50 8.52
CA ALA A 232 -33.00 8.29 8.23
C ALA A 232 -34.49 8.62 8.31
N THR A 233 -35.15 8.70 7.16
CA THR A 233 -36.60 8.84 7.08
C THR A 233 -37.20 7.53 7.59
N HIS A 234 -37.68 7.55 8.84
CA HIS A 234 -38.54 6.52 9.42
C HIS A 234 -39.96 6.65 8.89
#